data_AF-A0A2V2TAK6-F1
#
_entry.id   AF-A0A2V2TAK6-F1
#
_cell.length_a   1.000
_cell.length_b   1.000
_cell.length_c   1.000
_cell.angle_alpha   90.00
_cell.angle_beta   90.00
_cell.angle_gamma   90.00
#
_symmetry.space_group_name_H-M   'P 1'
#
loop_
_entity.id
_entity.type
_entity.pdbx_description
1 polymer ?
#
loop_
_entity_poly.entity_id
_entity_poly.type
_entity_poly.pdbx_seq_one_letter_code
_entity_poly.pdbx_strand_id
1 'polypeptide(L)'
;NWKSGKSEKCIFCYPRIETGQPTVCSETCVGRIRYLGVLLYDADRIEEVAASADDRDLYHRQCEIFLDPHDPQVIEQARKDGVPDSVIAAAQASPVYKLAIDWQLALPLHPEYRTLPMVWYVPPLSPIQSAAEAGHVEFDGVLPKIESLRIPVRYLANMLTAGEEAPVVLALKRLMAMRVYMRAKHVDGTLNEAVLQQVGLSQRQVEEMYRYLAIANYEDRFVIPTGHREALPDAYAERSGCGFTFGNGCHGGNSEVSLFGGSKQTTTLVKPVQTFDPVEDSRHG
;
A
#
# COMPACT_ATOMS: atom_id res chain seq x y z
N ASN A 1 11.24 -18.47 -17.23
CA ASN A 1 10.55 -19.60 -17.88
C ASN A 1 11.50 -20.27 -18.86
N TRP A 2 12.00 -21.44 -18.49
CA TRP A 2 13.02 -22.17 -19.26
C TRP A 2 12.52 -22.63 -20.64
N LYS A 3 11.20 -22.80 -20.81
CA LYS A 3 10.59 -23.18 -22.09
C LYS A 3 10.50 -22.01 -23.06
N SER A 4 10.09 -20.83 -22.57
CA SER A 4 9.99 -19.62 -23.41
C SER A 4 11.33 -18.89 -23.58
N GLY A 5 12.32 -19.18 -22.72
CA GLY A 5 13.57 -18.44 -22.66
C GLY A 5 13.42 -17.00 -22.12
N LYS A 6 12.27 -16.67 -21.53
CA LYS A 6 11.96 -15.32 -21.00
C LYS A 6 11.80 -15.34 -19.49
N SER A 7 12.20 -14.26 -18.82
CA SER A 7 11.93 -14.06 -17.40
C SER A 7 10.49 -13.64 -17.18
N GLU A 8 9.88 -14.14 -16.11
CA GLU A 8 8.53 -13.79 -15.67
C GLU A 8 8.60 -13.46 -14.18
N LYS A 9 7.73 -12.56 -13.72
CA LYS A 9 7.72 -12.08 -12.33
C LYS A 9 6.30 -11.80 -11.87
N CYS A 10 6.13 -11.49 -10.59
CA CYS A 10 4.88 -10.94 -10.08
C CYS A 10 4.46 -9.71 -10.90
N ILE A 11 3.21 -9.72 -11.36
CA ILE A 11 2.62 -8.62 -12.14
C ILE A 11 1.67 -7.75 -11.30
N PHE A 12 1.69 -7.92 -9.98
CA PHE A 12 0.79 -7.26 -9.02
C PHE A 12 -0.70 -7.36 -9.40
N CYS A 13 -1.08 -8.42 -10.12
CA CYS A 13 -2.41 -8.59 -10.71
C CYS A 13 -2.93 -7.31 -11.40
N TYR A 14 -2.09 -6.60 -12.18
CA TYR A 14 -2.49 -5.34 -12.81
C TYR A 14 -3.85 -5.39 -13.53
N PRO A 15 -4.30 -6.48 -14.20
CA PRO A 15 -5.63 -6.50 -14.82
C PRO A 15 -6.79 -6.34 -13.81
N ARG A 16 -6.58 -6.73 -12.55
CA ARG A 16 -7.53 -6.55 -11.44
C ARG A 16 -7.38 -5.17 -10.81
N ILE A 17 -6.15 -4.75 -10.54
CA ILE A 17 -5.87 -3.43 -9.95
C ILE A 17 -6.40 -2.30 -10.83
N GLU A 18 -6.25 -2.40 -12.15
CA GLU A 18 -6.79 -1.44 -13.13
C GLU A 18 -8.31 -1.26 -13.01
N THR A 19 -9.03 -2.26 -12.48
CA THR A 19 -10.49 -2.22 -12.27
C THR A 19 -10.88 -2.04 -10.80
N GLY A 20 -9.95 -1.60 -9.95
CA GLY A 20 -10.21 -1.36 -8.52
C GLY A 20 -10.35 -2.65 -7.69
N GLN A 21 -9.94 -3.80 -8.22
CA GLN A 21 -10.02 -5.08 -7.51
C GLN A 21 -8.70 -5.44 -6.82
N PRO A 22 -8.74 -6.14 -5.68
CA PRO A 22 -7.54 -6.62 -5.01
C PRO A 22 -6.77 -7.65 -5.83
N THR A 23 -5.48 -7.77 -5.52
CA THR A 23 -4.65 -8.86 -6.03
C THR A 23 -5.18 -10.21 -5.54
N VAL A 24 -4.99 -11.26 -6.35
CA VAL A 24 -5.51 -12.61 -6.03
C VAL A 24 -5.02 -13.08 -4.66
N CYS A 25 -3.74 -12.91 -4.37
CA CYS A 25 -3.15 -13.32 -3.10
C CYS A 25 -3.61 -12.46 -1.90
N SER A 26 -4.14 -11.26 -2.14
CA SER A 26 -4.71 -10.40 -1.10
C SER A 26 -6.15 -10.78 -0.80
N GLU A 27 -6.98 -10.91 -1.83
CA GLU A 27 -8.38 -11.30 -1.69
C GLU A 27 -8.54 -12.69 -1.09
N THR A 28 -7.69 -13.64 -1.50
CA THR A 28 -7.72 -15.03 -1.02
C THR A 28 -6.97 -15.24 0.29
N CYS A 29 -6.49 -14.17 0.94
CA CYS A 29 -5.78 -14.27 2.20
C CYS A 29 -6.73 -14.66 3.34
N VAL A 30 -6.79 -15.96 3.64
CA VAL A 30 -7.63 -16.54 4.70
C VAL A 30 -7.36 -15.88 6.06
N GLY A 31 -6.10 -15.57 6.35
CA GLY A 31 -5.69 -14.92 7.61
C GLY A 31 -6.07 -13.44 7.69
N ARG A 32 -6.61 -12.83 6.61
CA ARG A 32 -7.07 -11.44 6.59
C ARG A 32 -5.97 -10.39 6.89
N ILE A 33 -4.70 -10.75 6.71
CA ILE A 33 -3.53 -9.93 7.10
C ILE A 33 -2.98 -9.00 6.01
N ARG A 34 -3.60 -8.97 4.82
CA ARG A 34 -3.11 -8.18 3.68
C ARG A 34 -3.97 -6.94 3.50
N TYR A 35 -3.30 -5.81 3.30
CA TYR A 35 -3.90 -4.50 3.08
C TYR A 35 -3.34 -3.93 1.78
N LEU A 36 -4.20 -3.29 1.00
CA LEU A 36 -3.85 -2.60 -0.24
C LEU A 36 -4.38 -1.17 -0.16
N GLY A 37 -3.51 -0.21 -0.43
CA GLY A 37 -3.79 1.21 -0.34
C GLY A 37 -2.75 1.99 -1.13
N VAL A 38 -3.13 3.20 -1.54
CA VAL A 38 -2.25 4.10 -2.30
C VAL A 38 -1.23 4.74 -1.36
N LEU A 39 -0.02 4.96 -1.86
CA LEU A 39 0.98 5.83 -1.27
C LEU A 39 1.40 6.84 -2.35
N LEU A 40 1.31 8.13 -2.03
CA LEU A 40 1.92 9.18 -2.85
C LEU A 40 3.39 9.26 -2.47
N TYR A 41 4.28 9.37 -3.45
CA TYR A 41 5.71 9.46 -3.21
C TYR A 41 6.39 10.43 -4.17
N ASP A 42 7.46 11.06 -3.70
CA ASP A 42 8.32 11.91 -4.52
C ASP A 42 9.33 11.06 -5.31
N ALA A 43 9.14 10.99 -6.62
CA ALA A 43 9.97 10.18 -7.51
C ALA A 43 11.38 10.77 -7.72
N ASP A 44 11.53 12.09 -7.63
CA ASP A 44 12.81 12.78 -7.89
C ASP A 44 13.82 12.51 -6.77
N ARG A 45 13.33 12.14 -5.57
CA ARG A 45 14.16 11.84 -4.38
C ARG A 45 14.53 10.36 -4.24
N ILE A 46 14.11 9.49 -5.16
CA ILE A 46 14.37 8.03 -5.07
C ILE A 46 15.87 7.72 -5.03
N GLU A 47 16.64 8.31 -5.94
CA GLU A 47 18.09 8.07 -6.03
C GLU A 47 18.81 8.53 -4.75
N GLU A 48 18.47 9.74 -4.27
CA GLU A 48 19.00 10.32 -3.05
C GLU A 48 18.77 9.40 -1.83
N VAL A 49 17.56 8.86 -1.69
CA VAL A 49 17.20 7.97 -0.58
C VAL A 49 17.91 6.63 -0.70
N ALA A 50 17.87 6.00 -1.88
CA ALA A 50 18.52 4.70 -2.10
C ALA A 50 20.05 4.78 -1.94
N ALA A 51 20.65 5.95 -2.16
CA ALA A 51 22.07 6.23 -1.99
C ALA A 51 22.49 6.61 -0.56
N SER A 52 21.60 6.54 0.44
CA SER A 52 21.93 6.87 1.84
C SER A 52 23.17 6.13 2.36
N ALA A 53 24.05 6.82 3.09
CA ALA A 53 25.32 6.23 3.51
C ALA A 53 25.15 5.10 4.55
N ASP A 54 24.19 5.22 5.47
CA ASP A 54 23.88 4.21 6.48
C ASP A 54 22.64 3.41 6.08
N ASP A 55 22.78 2.09 6.02
CA ASP A 55 21.69 1.17 5.69
C ASP A 55 20.54 1.26 6.72
N ARG A 56 20.82 1.59 7.98
CA ARG A 56 19.80 1.73 9.04
C ARG A 56 18.89 2.92 8.81
N ASP A 57 19.40 3.93 8.11
CA ASP A 57 18.66 5.16 7.83
C ASP A 57 17.66 4.99 6.69
N LEU A 58 17.82 3.95 5.84
CA LEU A 58 17.00 3.73 4.65
C LEU A 58 15.51 3.59 4.95
N TYR A 59 15.14 3.00 6.10
CA TYR A 59 13.74 2.94 6.52
C TYR A 59 13.15 4.34 6.75
N HIS A 60 13.83 5.16 7.55
CA HIS A 60 13.36 6.51 7.88
C HIS A 60 13.33 7.39 6.63
N ARG A 61 14.37 7.30 5.81
CA ARG A 61 14.50 8.05 4.55
C ARG A 61 13.44 7.63 3.52
N GLN A 62 13.06 6.34 3.48
CA GLN A 62 11.94 5.91 2.65
C GLN A 62 10.60 6.46 3.17
N CYS A 63 10.39 6.56 4.48
CA CYS A 63 9.21 7.24 5.03
C CYS A 63 9.15 8.72 4.63
N GLU A 64 10.29 9.42 4.54
CA GLU A 64 10.36 10.85 4.17
C GLU A 64 9.99 11.16 2.71
N ILE A 65 10.01 10.18 1.82
CA ILE A 65 9.55 10.35 0.44
C ILE A 65 8.07 10.04 0.27
N PHE A 66 7.44 9.40 1.25
CA PHE A 66 5.99 9.24 1.26
C PHE A 66 5.33 10.55 1.66
N LEU A 67 4.42 11.02 0.82
CA LEU A 67 3.80 12.34 0.93
C LEU A 67 2.47 12.25 1.68
N ASP A 68 2.15 13.27 2.48
CA ASP A 68 0.88 13.33 3.20
C ASP A 68 -0.28 13.59 2.23
N PRO A 69 -1.21 12.63 2.03
CA PRO A 69 -2.32 12.80 1.11
C PRO A 69 -3.37 13.81 1.60
N HIS A 70 -3.28 14.31 2.83
CA HIS A 70 -4.14 15.35 3.39
C HIS A 70 -3.54 16.75 3.32
N ASP A 71 -2.25 16.89 2.98
CA ASP A 71 -1.61 18.19 2.85
C ASP A 71 -2.12 18.90 1.56
N PRO A 72 -2.73 20.10 1.68
CA PRO A 72 -3.18 20.87 0.51
C PRO A 72 -2.09 21.11 -0.54
N GLN A 73 -0.83 21.25 -0.15
CA GLN A 73 0.28 21.46 -1.08
C GLN A 73 0.59 20.19 -1.89
N VAL A 74 0.57 19.02 -1.22
CA VAL A 74 0.75 17.72 -1.88
C VAL A 74 -0.41 17.44 -2.82
N ILE A 75 -1.65 17.74 -2.42
CA ILE A 75 -2.84 17.54 -3.25
C ILE A 75 -2.75 18.39 -4.54
N GLU A 76 -2.40 19.66 -4.39
CA GLU A 76 -2.23 20.57 -5.53
C GLU A 76 -1.11 20.12 -6.47
N GLN A 77 0.02 19.67 -5.91
CA GLN A 77 1.13 19.15 -6.69
C GLN A 77 0.77 17.84 -7.41
N ALA A 78 0.12 16.90 -6.72
CA ALA A 78 -0.33 15.63 -7.31
C ALA A 78 -1.26 15.85 -8.50
N ARG A 79 -2.16 16.85 -8.43
CA ARG A 79 -3.01 17.23 -9.57
C ARG A 79 -2.21 17.77 -10.74
N LYS A 80 -1.20 18.62 -10.49
CA LYS A 80 -0.31 19.15 -11.53
C LYS A 80 0.47 18.03 -12.22
N ASP A 81 0.85 17.00 -11.47
CA ASP A 81 1.57 15.83 -11.98
C ASP A 81 0.65 14.79 -12.64
N GLY A 82 -0.65 15.08 -12.77
CA GLY A 82 -1.62 14.25 -13.49
C GLY A 82 -2.21 13.09 -12.68
N VAL A 83 -2.06 13.10 -11.35
CA VAL A 83 -2.69 12.10 -10.47
C VAL A 83 -4.20 12.35 -10.42
N PRO A 84 -5.06 11.37 -10.78
CA PRO A 84 -6.52 11.54 -10.73
C PRO A 84 -7.03 11.79 -9.30
N ASP A 85 -8.08 12.61 -9.16
CA ASP A 85 -8.70 12.89 -7.86
C ASP A 85 -9.18 11.62 -7.12
N SER A 86 -9.58 10.57 -7.87
CA SER A 86 -9.97 9.29 -7.28
C SER A 86 -8.80 8.58 -6.58
N VAL A 87 -7.58 8.72 -7.12
CA VAL A 87 -6.35 8.15 -6.57
C VAL A 87 -5.93 8.94 -5.34
N ILE A 88 -6.06 10.27 -5.37
CA ILE A 88 -5.81 11.15 -4.21
C ILE A 88 -6.80 10.80 -3.08
N ALA A 89 -8.09 10.65 -3.39
CA ALA A 89 -9.10 10.24 -2.40
C ALA A 89 -8.81 8.84 -1.82
N ALA A 90 -8.36 7.90 -2.66
CA ALA A 90 -7.94 6.58 -2.20
C ALA A 90 -6.67 6.63 -1.32
N ALA A 91 -5.75 7.56 -1.58
CA ALA A 91 -4.56 7.80 -0.75
C ALA A 91 -4.95 8.33 0.63
N GLN A 92 -5.91 9.26 0.71
CA GLN A 92 -6.44 9.79 1.97
C GLN A 92 -7.08 8.71 2.86
N ALA A 93 -7.73 7.72 2.24
CA ALA A 93 -8.32 6.58 2.94
C ALA A 93 -7.38 5.36 3.07
N SER A 94 -6.11 5.49 2.70
CA SER A 94 -5.20 4.35 2.53
C SER A 94 -4.89 3.64 3.86
N PRO A 95 -5.22 2.32 4.00
CA PRO A 95 -4.80 1.55 5.16
C PRO A 95 -3.28 1.40 5.23
N VAL A 96 -2.60 1.41 4.08
CA VAL A 96 -1.15 1.25 4.00
C VAL A 96 -0.45 2.50 4.55
N TYR A 97 -0.94 3.70 4.19
CA TYR A 97 -0.42 4.96 4.75
C TYR A 97 -0.59 5.00 6.27
N LYS A 98 -1.78 4.63 6.77
CA LYS A 98 -2.05 4.52 8.22
C LYS A 98 -1.08 3.57 8.93
N LEU A 99 -0.86 2.38 8.37
CA LEU A 99 0.01 1.36 8.96
C LEU A 99 1.49 1.74 8.94
N ALA A 100 1.97 2.36 7.86
CA ALA A 100 3.38 2.70 7.68
C ALA A 100 3.76 4.04 8.34
N ILE A 101 2.96 5.09 8.11
CA ILE A 101 3.26 6.47 8.51
C ILE A 101 2.55 6.82 9.83
N ASP A 102 1.21 6.81 9.87
CA ASP A 102 0.47 7.31 11.03
C ASP A 102 0.73 6.50 12.31
N TRP A 103 0.78 5.18 12.19
CA TRP A 103 0.89 4.27 13.34
C TRP A 103 2.27 3.62 13.46
N GLN A 104 3.15 3.76 12.47
CA GLN A 104 4.50 3.18 12.41
C GLN A 104 4.52 1.70 12.85
N LEU A 105 3.59 0.92 12.31
CA LEU A 105 3.45 -0.52 12.57
C LEU A 105 4.06 -1.37 11.47
N ALA A 106 3.92 -0.93 10.22
CA ALA A 106 4.46 -1.61 9.06
C ALA A 106 5.90 -1.13 8.81
N LEU A 107 6.78 -2.07 8.48
CA LEU A 107 8.19 -1.86 8.22
C LEU A 107 8.58 -2.50 6.86
N PRO A 108 9.53 -1.93 6.10
CA PRO A 108 9.98 -2.49 4.83
C PRO A 108 10.66 -3.85 5.03
N LEU A 109 10.68 -4.70 4.01
CA LEU A 109 11.45 -5.95 4.04
C LEU A 109 12.84 -5.73 3.44
N HIS A 110 13.89 -5.98 4.22
CA HIS A 110 15.29 -5.79 3.84
C HIS A 110 15.56 -4.42 3.17
N PRO A 111 15.34 -3.29 3.88
CA PRO A 111 15.61 -1.97 3.33
C PRO A 111 17.06 -1.79 2.87
N GLU A 112 18.02 -2.50 3.48
CA GLU A 112 19.45 -2.50 3.11
C GLU A 112 19.73 -2.94 1.67
N TYR A 113 18.77 -3.57 0.98
CA TYR A 113 18.90 -3.87 -0.45
C TYR A 113 18.72 -2.65 -1.35
N ARG A 114 18.35 -1.49 -0.79
CA ARG A 114 18.30 -0.18 -1.49
C ARG A 114 17.37 -0.17 -2.71
N THR A 115 16.37 -1.04 -2.71
CA THR A 115 15.35 -1.13 -3.76
C THR A 115 14.09 -0.32 -3.45
N LEU A 116 14.02 0.31 -2.28
CA LEU A 116 12.85 1.01 -1.73
C LEU A 116 11.58 0.16 -1.86
N PRO A 117 11.51 -0.98 -1.16
CA PRO A 117 10.44 -1.95 -1.33
C PRO A 117 9.09 -1.34 -0.97
N MET A 118 8.05 -1.67 -1.75
CA MET A 118 6.68 -1.17 -1.56
C MET A 118 5.72 -2.21 -0.94
N VAL A 119 6.25 -3.34 -0.48
CA VAL A 119 5.50 -4.35 0.28
C VAL A 119 6.09 -4.41 1.70
N TRP A 120 5.31 -3.96 2.67
CA TRP A 120 5.73 -3.78 4.05
C TRP A 120 5.04 -4.78 4.99
N TYR A 121 5.64 -5.01 6.15
CA TYR A 121 5.26 -6.06 7.09
C TYR A 121 5.08 -5.50 8.49
N VAL A 122 4.01 -5.92 9.17
CA VAL A 122 3.83 -5.68 10.60
C VAL A 122 4.52 -6.82 11.36
N PRO A 123 5.45 -6.53 12.30
CA PRO A 123 6.16 -7.57 13.03
C PRO A 123 5.21 -8.38 13.92
N PRO A 124 5.39 -9.72 14.03
CA PRO A 124 4.47 -10.57 14.78
C PRO A 124 4.69 -10.46 16.29
N LEU A 125 3.59 -10.38 17.04
CA LEU A 125 3.63 -10.63 18.48
C LEU A 125 3.85 -12.13 18.72
N SER A 126 4.92 -12.49 19.42
CA SER A 126 5.13 -13.86 19.87
C SER A 126 4.28 -14.18 21.13
N PRO A 127 3.96 -15.45 21.42
CA PRO A 127 3.16 -15.80 22.58
C PRO A 127 3.82 -15.34 23.89
N ILE A 128 3.13 -14.47 24.63
CA ILE A 128 3.50 -14.06 26.00
C ILE A 128 2.86 -14.98 27.05
N GLN A 129 1.74 -15.62 26.71
CA GLN A 129 0.89 -16.34 27.67
C GLN A 129 1.64 -17.43 28.44
N SER A 130 2.50 -18.21 27.76
CA SER A 130 3.28 -19.26 28.43
C SER A 130 4.27 -18.71 29.47
N ALA A 131 4.81 -17.51 29.24
CA ALA A 131 5.71 -16.85 30.18
C ALA A 131 4.93 -16.14 31.31
N ALA A 132 3.74 -15.60 31.00
CA ALA A 132 2.85 -14.93 31.95
C ALA A 132 2.27 -15.92 32.98
N GLU A 133 1.79 -17.07 32.51
CA GLU A 133 1.26 -18.15 33.34
C GLU A 133 2.33 -18.80 34.22
N ALA A 134 3.60 -18.77 33.80
CA ALA A 134 4.74 -19.23 34.60
C ALA A 134 5.22 -18.20 35.65
N GLY A 135 4.59 -17.02 35.76
CA GLY A 135 4.98 -15.99 36.71
C GLY A 135 6.28 -15.23 36.35
N HIS A 136 6.72 -15.31 35.10
CA HIS A 136 7.97 -14.72 34.61
C HIS A 136 7.77 -13.53 33.66
N VAL A 137 6.59 -12.89 33.65
CA VAL A 137 6.40 -11.66 32.86
C VAL A 137 6.80 -10.47 33.69
N GLU A 138 7.97 -9.94 33.35
CA GLU A 138 8.36 -8.61 33.77
C GLU A 138 7.52 -7.58 33.00
N PHE A 139 6.97 -6.61 33.73
CA PHE A 139 6.20 -5.51 33.15
C PHE A 139 7.08 -4.25 33.07
N ASP A 140 6.95 -3.52 31.97
CA ASP A 140 7.44 -2.15 31.78
C ASP A 140 6.25 -1.20 32.00
N GLY A 141 5.97 -0.90 33.27
CA GLY A 141 4.75 -0.20 33.68
C GLY A 141 3.52 -1.09 33.55
N VAL A 142 2.61 -0.76 32.63
CA VAL A 142 1.35 -1.50 32.42
C VAL A 142 1.49 -2.56 31.32
N LEU A 143 2.54 -2.48 30.50
CA LEU A 143 2.76 -3.38 29.37
C LEU A 143 3.78 -4.46 29.73
N PRO A 144 3.60 -5.72 29.27
CA PRO A 144 4.68 -6.72 29.31
C PRO A 144 5.94 -6.20 28.62
N LYS A 145 7.12 -6.50 29.16
CA LYS A 145 8.39 -6.20 28.50
C LYS A 145 8.48 -6.92 27.16
N ILE A 146 8.89 -6.18 26.13
CA ILE A 146 9.08 -6.74 24.78
C ILE A 146 10.22 -7.75 24.78
N GLU A 147 11.21 -7.56 25.64
CA GLU A 147 12.35 -8.44 25.84
C GLU A 147 11.94 -9.83 26.34
N SER A 148 10.74 -9.96 26.93
CA SER A 148 10.16 -11.24 27.34
C SER A 148 9.49 -12.00 26.19
N LEU A 149 9.43 -11.44 24.98
CA LEU A 149 8.93 -12.13 23.80
C LEU A 149 9.86 -13.28 23.40
N ARG A 150 9.28 -14.39 22.97
CA ARG A 150 10.01 -15.57 22.49
C ARG A 150 10.84 -15.30 21.24
N ILE A 151 10.35 -14.43 20.34
CA ILE A 151 11.07 -14.08 19.10
C ILE A 151 12.06 -12.96 19.43
N PRO A 152 13.38 -13.16 19.22
CA PRO A 152 14.36 -12.11 19.48
C PRO A 152 14.11 -10.87 18.62
N VAL A 153 14.07 -9.69 19.23
CA VAL A 153 13.88 -8.42 18.50
C VAL A 153 14.96 -8.21 17.45
N ARG A 154 16.23 -8.57 17.77
CA ARG A 154 17.35 -8.51 16.83
C ARG A 154 17.08 -9.26 15.53
N TYR A 155 16.42 -10.42 15.60
CA TYR A 155 16.10 -11.21 14.42
C TYR A 155 15.12 -10.47 13.50
N LEU A 156 14.09 -9.84 14.08
CA LEU A 156 13.13 -9.03 13.32
C LEU A 156 13.79 -7.76 12.77
N ALA A 157 14.65 -7.11 13.55
CA ALA A 157 15.36 -5.91 13.13
C ALA A 157 16.28 -6.18 11.93
N ASN A 158 17.00 -7.30 11.93
CA ASN A 158 17.84 -7.71 10.79
C ASN A 158 17.04 -7.95 9.50
N MET A 159 15.73 -8.21 9.60
CA MET A 159 14.86 -8.47 8.45
C MET A 159 14.10 -7.22 8.00
N LEU A 160 13.75 -6.32 8.92
CA LEU A 160 12.78 -5.25 8.65
C LEU A 160 13.38 -3.83 8.71
N THR A 161 14.54 -3.65 9.34
CA THR A 161 15.09 -2.33 9.67
C THR A 161 16.62 -2.31 9.62
N ALA A 162 17.23 -3.16 8.78
CA ALA A 162 18.70 -3.26 8.63
C ALA A 162 19.45 -3.41 9.98
N GLY A 163 18.83 -4.08 10.96
CA GLY A 163 19.38 -4.34 12.29
C GLY A 163 19.09 -3.26 13.34
N GLU A 164 18.36 -2.19 13.03
CA GLU A 164 17.90 -1.20 14.01
C GLU A 164 16.70 -1.72 14.81
N GLU A 165 16.84 -1.94 16.12
CA GLU A 165 15.77 -2.52 16.93
C GLU A 165 14.66 -1.52 17.27
N ALA A 166 14.95 -0.22 17.34
CA ALA A 166 14.02 0.79 17.86
C ALA A 166 12.67 0.84 17.13
N PRO A 167 12.60 0.84 15.77
CA PRO A 167 11.31 0.85 15.07
C PRO A 167 10.50 -0.44 15.29
N VAL A 168 11.18 -1.60 15.35
CA VAL A 168 10.53 -2.89 15.64
C VAL A 168 9.94 -2.89 17.05
N VAL A 169 10.70 -2.44 18.05
CA VAL A 169 10.24 -2.32 19.44
C VAL A 169 9.03 -1.41 19.52
N LEU A 170 9.06 -0.25 18.85
CA LEU A 170 7.94 0.69 18.81
C LEU A 170 6.66 0.05 18.24
N ALA A 171 6.77 -0.62 17.09
CA ALA A 171 5.64 -1.30 16.46
C ALA A 171 5.03 -2.37 17.38
N LEU A 172 5.88 -3.21 18.00
CA LEU A 172 5.42 -4.24 18.95
C LEU A 172 4.78 -3.63 20.21
N LYS A 173 5.31 -2.52 20.74
CA LYS A 173 4.77 -1.80 21.91
C LYS A 173 3.40 -1.24 21.59
N ARG A 174 3.21 -0.64 20.41
CA ARG A 174 1.92 -0.11 19.94
C ARG A 174 0.87 -1.20 19.73
N LEU A 175 1.25 -2.35 19.15
CA LEU A 175 0.35 -3.51 19.03
C LEU A 175 -0.08 -4.05 20.40
N MET A 176 0.86 -4.12 21.36
CA MET A 176 0.55 -4.54 22.72
C MET A 176 -0.37 -3.54 23.43
N ALA A 177 -0.08 -2.24 23.30
CA ALA A 177 -0.87 -1.16 23.87
C ALA A 177 -2.32 -1.22 23.39
N MET A 178 -2.54 -1.44 22.09
CA MET A 178 -3.88 -1.66 21.54
C MET A 178 -4.58 -2.85 22.22
N ARG A 179 -3.91 -4.00 22.40
CA ARG A 179 -4.51 -5.18 23.04
C ARG A 179 -4.90 -4.91 24.49
N VAL A 180 -4.02 -4.28 25.27
CA VAL A 180 -4.29 -3.96 26.68
C VAL A 180 -5.40 -2.93 26.82
N TYR A 181 -5.38 -1.87 25.99
CA TYR A 181 -6.42 -0.85 25.98
C TYR A 181 -7.80 -1.42 25.63
N MET A 182 -7.89 -2.20 24.54
CA MET A 182 -9.15 -2.79 24.11
C MET A 182 -9.67 -3.85 25.09
N ARG A 183 -8.79 -4.54 25.82
CA ARG A 183 -9.18 -5.42 26.92
C ARG A 183 -9.81 -4.62 28.07
N ALA A 184 -9.14 -3.57 28.55
CA ALA A 184 -9.67 -2.73 29.63
C ALA A 184 -11.04 -2.15 29.26
N LYS A 185 -11.19 -1.70 28.01
CA LYS A 185 -12.45 -1.17 27.48
C LYS A 185 -13.56 -2.21 27.43
N HIS A 186 -13.30 -3.42 26.90
CA HIS A 186 -14.35 -4.42 26.68
C HIS A 186 -14.65 -5.31 27.90
N VAL A 187 -13.64 -5.58 28.74
CA VAL A 187 -13.76 -6.51 29.87
C VAL A 187 -14.01 -5.74 31.17
N ASP A 188 -13.17 -4.75 31.45
CA ASP A 188 -13.19 -4.05 32.74
C ASP A 188 -14.10 -2.80 32.70
N GLY A 189 -14.55 -2.39 31.51
CA GLY A 189 -15.39 -1.20 31.31
C GLY A 189 -14.66 0.12 31.60
N THR A 190 -13.32 0.11 31.60
CA THR A 190 -12.49 1.27 31.93
C THR A 190 -11.65 1.72 30.74
N LEU A 191 -11.36 3.02 30.68
CA LEU A 191 -10.45 3.60 29.69
C LEU A 191 -9.06 3.73 30.31
N ASN A 192 -8.11 2.91 29.85
CA ASN A 192 -6.74 2.96 30.34
C ASN A 192 -5.86 3.84 29.44
N GLU A 193 -5.97 5.16 29.60
CA GLU A 193 -5.23 6.14 28.79
C GLU A 193 -3.71 6.11 29.06
N ALA A 194 -3.28 5.67 30.24
CA ALA A 194 -1.86 5.59 30.60
C ALA A 194 -1.06 4.70 29.63
N VAL A 195 -1.67 3.59 29.19
CA VAL A 195 -1.08 2.67 28.20
C VAL A 195 -0.85 3.37 26.85
N LEU A 196 -1.76 4.25 26.47
CA LEU A 196 -1.69 4.96 25.18
C LEU A 196 -0.64 6.06 25.20
N GLN A 197 -0.57 6.81 26.32
CA GLN A 197 0.44 7.85 26.53
C GLN A 197 1.87 7.28 26.47
N GLN A 198 2.10 6.07 27.01
CA GLN A 198 3.41 5.42 26.98
C GLN A 198 3.93 5.14 25.56
N VAL A 199 3.05 4.96 24.57
CA VAL A 199 3.43 4.64 23.18
C VAL A 199 3.11 5.76 22.18
N GLY A 200 2.69 6.94 22.69
CA GLY A 200 2.37 8.12 21.89
C GLY A 200 1.16 7.92 20.97
N LEU A 201 0.17 7.12 21.37
CA LEU A 201 -1.07 6.95 20.61
C LEU A 201 -2.22 7.70 21.27
N SER A 202 -3.14 8.22 20.46
CA SER A 202 -4.43 8.75 20.92
C SER A 202 -5.48 7.64 20.99
N GLN A 203 -6.54 7.85 21.77
CA GLN A 203 -7.70 6.96 21.79
C GLN A 203 -8.27 6.73 20.38
N ARG A 204 -8.42 7.80 19.59
CA ARG A 204 -8.93 7.71 18.21
C ARG A 204 -8.04 6.81 17.35
N GLN A 205 -6.71 6.97 17.42
CA GLN A 205 -5.78 6.13 16.68
C GLN A 205 -5.91 4.66 17.08
N VAL A 206 -6.05 4.35 18.37
CA VAL A 206 -6.17 2.95 18.83
C VAL A 206 -7.50 2.33 18.43
N GLU A 207 -8.59 3.09 18.47
CA GLU A 207 -9.90 2.63 17.99
C GLU A 207 -9.90 2.42 16.48
N GLU A 208 -9.25 3.29 15.69
CA GLU A 208 -9.02 3.06 14.26
C GLU A 208 -8.11 1.84 14.01
N MET A 209 -7.00 1.70 14.74
CA MET A 209 -6.14 0.51 14.65
C MET A 209 -6.95 -0.75 14.91
N TYR A 210 -7.84 -0.76 15.92
CA TYR A 210 -8.72 -1.89 16.20
C TYR A 210 -9.70 -2.16 15.04
N ARG A 211 -10.30 -1.11 14.46
CA ARG A 211 -11.14 -1.23 13.26
C ARG A 211 -10.38 -1.90 12.11
N TYR A 212 -9.18 -1.41 11.78
CA TYR A 212 -8.42 -1.92 10.63
C TYR A 212 -7.77 -3.29 10.88
N LEU A 213 -7.22 -3.54 12.07
CA LEU A 213 -6.46 -4.76 12.38
C LEU A 213 -7.31 -5.91 12.93
N ALA A 214 -8.34 -5.62 13.73
CA ALA A 214 -9.15 -6.65 14.37
C ALA A 214 -10.46 -6.94 13.62
N ILE A 215 -11.24 -5.89 13.31
CA ILE A 215 -12.48 -6.06 12.54
C ILE A 215 -12.15 -6.34 11.07
N ALA A 216 -11.23 -5.54 10.52
CA ALA A 216 -10.58 -5.72 9.23
C ALA A 216 -11.57 -5.95 8.07
N ASN A 217 -12.63 -5.14 8.02
CA ASN A 217 -13.65 -5.21 6.97
C ASN A 217 -13.03 -5.15 5.56
N TYR A 218 -13.71 -5.70 4.57
CA TYR A 218 -13.17 -5.83 3.23
C TYR A 218 -12.80 -4.46 2.63
N GLU A 219 -13.69 -3.48 2.77
CA GLU A 219 -13.55 -2.10 2.32
C GLU A 219 -12.45 -1.33 3.07
N ASP A 220 -12.17 -1.70 4.32
CA ASP A 220 -11.08 -1.10 5.10
C ASP A 220 -9.72 -1.67 4.70
N ARG A 221 -9.67 -2.94 4.26
CA ARG A 221 -8.40 -3.59 3.87
C ARG A 221 -7.96 -3.23 2.47
N PHE A 222 -8.90 -3.03 1.55
CA PHE A 222 -8.61 -2.88 0.12
C PHE A 222 -9.20 -1.56 -0.39
N VAL A 223 -8.37 -0.52 -0.36
CA VAL A 223 -8.70 0.81 -0.91
C VAL A 223 -7.91 1.00 -2.19
N ILE A 224 -8.51 0.59 -3.31
CA ILE A 224 -7.84 0.48 -4.61
C ILE A 224 -8.61 1.33 -5.62
N PRO A 225 -8.04 2.43 -6.13
CA PRO A 225 -8.68 3.22 -7.18
C PRO A 225 -8.64 2.47 -8.52
N THR A 226 -9.49 2.88 -9.45
CA THR A 226 -9.45 2.40 -10.83
C THR A 226 -8.27 3.00 -11.59
N GLY A 227 -7.74 2.28 -12.57
CA GLY A 227 -6.58 2.70 -13.37
C GLY A 227 -6.86 3.74 -14.46
N HIS A 228 -8.07 4.30 -14.51
CA HIS A 228 -8.47 5.35 -15.45
C HIS A 228 -8.15 5.06 -16.93
N ARG A 229 -8.37 3.81 -17.38
CA ARG A 229 -8.09 3.39 -18.78
C ARG A 229 -8.89 4.18 -19.82
N GLU A 230 -9.99 4.79 -19.42
CA GLU A 230 -10.79 5.70 -20.25
C GLU A 230 -10.06 6.99 -20.63
N ALA A 231 -9.00 7.38 -19.91
CA ALA A 231 -8.17 8.53 -20.27
C ALA A 231 -7.30 8.26 -21.52
N LEU A 232 -7.24 7.01 -21.99
CA LEU A 232 -6.54 6.67 -23.24
C LEU A 232 -7.40 7.05 -24.46
N PRO A 233 -6.82 7.62 -25.52
CA PRO A 233 -7.55 8.16 -26.68
C PRO A 233 -8.51 7.17 -27.37
N ASP A 234 -8.21 5.87 -27.33
CA ASP A 234 -8.93 4.84 -28.07
C ASP A 234 -9.80 3.94 -27.18
N ALA A 235 -10.11 4.35 -25.95
CA ALA A 235 -10.82 3.49 -24.99
C ALA A 235 -12.15 2.92 -25.51
N TYR A 236 -12.91 3.69 -26.31
CA TYR A 236 -14.17 3.22 -26.90
C TYR A 236 -13.93 2.14 -27.97
N ALA A 237 -12.97 2.36 -28.87
CA ALA A 237 -12.64 1.39 -29.90
C ALA A 237 -11.98 0.13 -29.31
N GLU A 238 -11.17 0.29 -28.26
CA GLU A 238 -10.60 -0.82 -27.50
C GLU A 238 -11.70 -1.64 -26.81
N ARG A 239 -12.67 -1.00 -26.15
CA ARG A 239 -13.83 -1.69 -25.54
C ARG A 239 -14.58 -2.56 -26.55
N SER A 240 -14.73 -2.10 -27.79
CA SER A 240 -15.50 -2.82 -28.83
C SER A 240 -14.70 -3.92 -29.53
N GLY A 241 -13.39 -3.73 -29.71
CA GLY A 241 -12.55 -4.62 -30.51
C GLY A 241 -11.61 -5.52 -29.70
N CYS A 242 -11.33 -5.19 -28.44
CA CYS A 242 -10.37 -5.94 -27.65
C CYS A 242 -10.96 -7.27 -27.16
N GLY A 243 -10.20 -8.36 -27.30
CA GLY A 243 -10.63 -9.74 -27.03
C GLY A 243 -10.79 -10.59 -28.29
N PHE A 244 -10.93 -9.98 -29.47
CA PHE A 244 -10.97 -10.69 -30.76
C PHE A 244 -9.56 -10.99 -31.27
N THR A 245 -8.96 -12.10 -30.80
CA THR A 245 -7.58 -12.51 -31.11
C THR A 245 -7.44 -13.30 -32.41
N PHE A 246 -8.08 -12.85 -33.51
CA PHE A 246 -7.93 -13.46 -34.85
C PHE A 246 -6.57 -13.14 -35.51
N GLY A 247 -5.77 -12.28 -34.89
CA GLY A 247 -4.44 -11.84 -35.31
C GLY A 247 -3.68 -11.25 -34.11
N ASN A 248 -3.10 -10.06 -34.24
CA ASN A 248 -2.38 -9.40 -33.13
C ASN A 248 -3.33 -8.91 -31.99
N GLY A 249 -4.64 -9.12 -32.12
CA GLY A 249 -5.65 -8.82 -31.09
C GLY A 249 -5.74 -7.32 -30.80
N CYS A 250 -5.71 -6.96 -29.51
CA CYS A 250 -5.59 -5.56 -29.05
C CYS A 250 -4.13 -5.07 -29.08
N HIS A 251 -3.18 -5.92 -29.45
CA HIS A 251 -1.77 -5.57 -29.52
C HIS A 251 -1.44 -5.11 -30.94
N GLY A 252 -0.75 -3.98 -31.05
CA GLY A 252 -0.22 -3.50 -32.32
C GLY A 252 0.93 -2.55 -32.06
N GLY A 253 1.86 -2.46 -33.01
CA GLY A 253 2.84 -1.38 -33.00
C GLY A 253 2.17 -0.02 -33.20
N ASN A 254 2.92 1.04 -32.90
CA ASN A 254 2.50 2.42 -33.22
C ASN A 254 2.55 2.72 -34.73
N SER A 255 3.04 1.78 -35.54
CA SER A 255 3.01 1.86 -37.00
C SER A 255 1.61 1.53 -37.52
N GLU A 256 1.06 2.42 -38.33
CA GLU A 256 -0.17 2.17 -39.10
C GLU A 256 0.04 1.09 -40.18
N VAL A 257 1.28 0.95 -40.67
CA VAL A 257 1.62 0.00 -41.73
C VAL A 257 1.88 -1.38 -41.14
N SER A 258 1.19 -2.38 -41.69
CA SER A 258 1.39 -3.80 -41.42
C SER A 258 2.02 -4.47 -42.64
N LEU A 259 3.06 -5.28 -42.44
CA LEU A 259 3.69 -6.09 -43.50
C LEU A 259 2.70 -7.06 -44.17
N PHE A 260 1.63 -7.43 -43.46
CA PHE A 260 0.62 -8.36 -43.94
C PHE A 260 -0.68 -7.67 -44.38
N GLY A 261 -0.70 -6.33 -44.44
CA GLY A 261 -1.86 -5.56 -44.93
C GLY A 261 -3.12 -5.61 -44.04
N GLY A 262 -3.03 -6.17 -42.83
CA GLY A 262 -4.14 -6.24 -41.89
C GLY A 262 -4.39 -4.95 -41.12
N SER A 263 -5.66 -4.62 -40.87
CA SER A 263 -6.08 -3.51 -40.00
C SER A 263 -6.21 -3.95 -38.52
N LYS A 264 -6.09 -2.98 -37.60
CA LYS A 264 -6.34 -3.20 -36.18
C LYS A 264 -7.83 -3.41 -35.93
N GLN A 265 -8.17 -4.35 -35.04
CA GLN A 265 -9.55 -4.63 -34.64
C GLN A 265 -10.13 -3.55 -33.70
N THR A 266 -9.26 -2.76 -33.07
CA THR A 266 -9.60 -1.70 -32.13
C THR A 266 -9.60 -0.32 -32.79
N THR A 267 -9.95 -0.22 -34.08
CA THR A 267 -9.96 1.05 -34.82
C THR A 267 -11.35 1.36 -35.36
N THR A 268 -11.81 2.59 -35.18
CA THR A 268 -13.04 3.08 -35.79
C THR A 268 -12.82 3.32 -37.28
N LEU A 269 -13.33 2.44 -38.14
CA LEU A 269 -13.15 2.48 -39.61
C LEU A 269 -13.90 3.63 -40.30
N VAL A 270 -14.95 4.17 -39.67
CA VAL A 270 -15.76 5.26 -40.22
C VAL A 270 -15.84 6.36 -39.17
N LYS A 271 -15.16 7.48 -39.42
CA LYS A 271 -15.30 8.68 -38.57
C LYS A 271 -16.63 9.37 -38.91
N PRO A 272 -17.49 9.67 -37.91
CA PRO A 272 -18.68 10.48 -38.15
C PRO A 272 -18.28 11.83 -38.75
N VAL A 273 -19.04 12.31 -39.74
CA VAL A 273 -18.75 13.56 -40.48
C VAL A 273 -18.86 14.80 -39.57
N GLN A 274 -19.45 14.67 -38.39
CA GLN A 274 -19.48 15.69 -37.34
C GLN A 274 -19.32 15.00 -35.98
N THR A 275 -18.15 15.14 -35.37
CA THR A 275 -17.94 14.83 -33.94
C THR A 275 -17.98 16.14 -33.19
N PHE A 276 -18.98 16.31 -32.32
CA PHE A 276 -18.97 17.38 -31.32
C PHE A 276 -17.74 17.18 -30.44
N ASP A 277 -16.83 18.16 -30.44
CA ASP A 277 -15.65 18.18 -29.57
C ASP A 277 -15.97 19.11 -28.38
N PRO A 278 -16.24 18.56 -27.18
CA PRO A 278 -16.56 19.37 -26.01
C PRO A 278 -15.40 20.28 -25.56
N VAL A 279 -14.17 20.06 -26.03
CA VAL A 279 -12.98 20.84 -25.68
C VAL A 279 -12.73 21.98 -26.67
N GLU A 280 -13.07 21.81 -27.95
CA GLU A 280 -13.01 22.89 -28.94
C GLU A 280 -14.20 23.85 -28.83
N ASP A 281 -15.42 23.35 -28.64
CA ASP A 281 -16.63 24.20 -28.62
C ASP A 281 -16.77 25.04 -27.34
N SER A 282 -16.14 24.63 -26.23
CA SER A 282 -16.10 25.41 -24.98
C SER A 282 -15.15 26.61 -25.03
N ARG A 283 -14.32 26.73 -26.08
CA ARG A 283 -13.44 27.90 -26.31
C ARG A 283 -14.09 28.99 -27.18
N HIS A 284 -15.30 28.73 -27.69
CA HIS A 284 -16.04 29.64 -28.57
C HIS A 284 -17.46 30.00 -28.05
N GLY A 285 -17.74 29.75 -26.77
CA GLY A 285 -18.93 30.23 -26.06
C GLY A 285 -18.66 31.42 -25.16
#